data_AF-A0A8R1EUR1-F1
#
_entry.id   AF-A0A8R1EUR1-F1
#
_cell.length_a   1.000
_cell.length_b   1.000
_cell.length_c   1.000
_cell.angle_alpha   90.00
_cell.angle_beta   90.00
_cell.angle_gamma   90.00
#
_symmetry.space_group_name_H-M   'P 1'
#
loop_
_entity.id
_entity.type
_entity.pdbx_description
1 polymer ?
#
loop_
_entity_poly.entity_id
_entity_poly.type
_entity_poly.pdbx_seq_one_letter_code
_entity_poly.pdbx_strand_id
1 'polypeptide(L)'
;MTFQKSLEDAISADTSGDFRRLLIVILQAKRDESGTVNALHVATHASQILKSFDKKSGVEKFDAFKIFATASGAHVQKVIEEVERQSGKEFGKLADKELSGDFKNLVLALIETSKNRPRFLANAIHTATK
;
A
#
# COMPACT_ATOMS: atom_id res chain seq x y z
N MET A 1 -14.95 -5.14 -28.20
CA MET A 1 -13.79 -4.40 -28.75
C MET A 1 -12.63 -4.65 -27.84
N THR A 2 -11.57 -5.29 -28.31
CA THR A 2 -10.35 -5.52 -27.52
C THR A 2 -9.33 -4.47 -27.93
N PHE A 3 -8.78 -3.74 -26.96
CA PHE A 3 -7.76 -2.72 -27.21
C PHE A 3 -6.47 -3.37 -27.74
N GLN A 4 -5.72 -2.67 -28.61
CA GLN A 4 -4.49 -3.17 -29.25
C GLN A 4 -3.28 -3.25 -28.31
N LYS A 5 -3.39 -2.73 -27.08
CA LYS A 5 -2.33 -2.72 -26.07
C LYS A 5 -2.78 -3.47 -24.83
N SER A 6 -1.84 -4.10 -24.12
CA SER A 6 -2.16 -4.70 -22.83
C SER A 6 -2.46 -3.60 -21.79
N LEU A 7 -3.20 -3.96 -20.74
CA LEU A 7 -3.46 -3.05 -19.63
C LEU A 7 -2.16 -2.64 -18.90
N GLU A 8 -1.19 -3.55 -18.83
CA GLU A 8 0.14 -3.28 -18.27
C GLU A 8 0.92 -2.26 -19.11
N ASP A 9 0.87 -2.36 -20.44
CA ASP A 9 1.48 -1.38 -21.34
C ASP A 9 0.83 0.00 -21.19
N ALA A 10 -0.50 0.05 -21.08
CA ALA A 10 -1.24 1.29 -20.90
C ALA A 10 -0.88 1.97 -19.58
N ILE A 11 -0.89 1.22 -18.46
CA ILE A 11 -0.47 1.75 -17.15
C ILE A 11 0.99 2.20 -17.20
N SER A 12 1.87 1.43 -17.85
CA SER A 12 3.29 1.76 -17.90
C SER A 12 3.60 3.01 -18.71
N ALA A 13 2.80 3.30 -19.74
CA ALA A 13 2.92 4.49 -20.56
C ALA A 13 2.47 5.76 -19.83
N ASP A 14 1.41 5.67 -19.02
CA ASP A 14 0.78 6.85 -18.38
C ASP A 14 1.25 7.09 -16.93
N THR A 15 2.02 6.18 -16.34
CA THR A 15 2.48 6.30 -14.95
C THR A 15 3.99 6.14 -14.83
N SER A 16 4.56 6.58 -13.71
CA SER A 16 6.01 6.49 -13.46
C SER A 16 6.39 6.19 -12.01
N GLY A 17 7.68 5.93 -11.80
CA GLY A 17 8.27 5.69 -10.47
C GLY A 17 7.67 4.50 -9.72
N ASP A 18 7.70 4.57 -8.40
CA ASP A 18 7.17 3.52 -7.53
C ASP A 18 5.64 3.39 -7.58
N PHE A 19 4.95 4.47 -7.96
CA PHE A 19 3.51 4.42 -8.22
C PHE A 19 3.19 3.43 -9.35
N ARG A 20 3.85 3.56 -10.51
CA ARG A 20 3.73 2.59 -11.62
C ARG A 20 4.04 1.18 -11.16
N ARG A 21 5.20 0.99 -10.52
CA ARG A 21 5.66 -0.34 -10.10
C ARG A 21 4.64 -1.01 -9.19
N LEU A 22 4.03 -0.26 -8.27
CA LEU A 22 3.05 -0.80 -7.34
C LEU A 22 1.71 -1.11 -8.03
N LEU A 23 1.27 -0.28 -8.99
CA LEU A 23 0.10 -0.58 -9.83
C LEU A 23 0.28 -1.89 -10.61
N ILE A 24 1.47 -2.11 -11.19
CA ILE A 24 1.76 -3.37 -11.88
C ILE A 24 1.71 -4.56 -10.92
N VAL A 25 2.22 -4.43 -9.70
CA VAL A 25 2.08 -5.50 -8.68
C VAL A 25 0.62 -5.82 -8.39
N ILE A 26 -0.23 -4.79 -8.24
CA ILE A 26 -1.67 -4.96 -8.00
C ILE A 26 -2.33 -5.66 -9.19
N LEU A 27 -1.96 -5.30 -10.41
CA LEU A 27 -2.51 -5.87 -11.65
C LEU A 27 -2.28 -7.39 -11.75
N GLN A 28 -1.20 -7.90 -11.16
CA GLN A 28 -0.92 -9.34 -11.13
C GLN A 28 -1.92 -10.14 -10.28
N ALA A 29 -2.75 -9.48 -9.46
CA ALA A 29 -3.82 -10.08 -8.65
C ALA A 29 -3.37 -11.23 -7.72
N LYS A 30 -2.11 -11.20 -7.25
CA LYS A 30 -1.52 -12.23 -6.37
C LYS A 30 -1.62 -11.88 -4.89
N ARG A 31 -2.75 -11.31 -4.46
CA ARG A 31 -2.94 -10.98 -3.04
C ARG A 31 -3.26 -12.27 -2.27
N ASP A 32 -2.69 -12.40 -1.08
CA ASP A 32 -2.99 -13.51 -0.16
C ASP A 32 -4.45 -13.44 0.34
N GLU A 33 -5.21 -14.49 0.07
CA GLU A 33 -6.63 -14.65 0.44
C GLU A 33 -6.83 -15.55 1.67
N SER A 34 -5.77 -16.14 2.22
CA SER A 34 -5.86 -17.10 3.32
C SER A 34 -6.39 -16.51 4.62
N GLY A 35 -6.31 -15.18 4.77
CA GLY A 35 -6.69 -14.45 6.00
C GLY A 35 -5.81 -14.78 7.21
N THR A 36 -4.75 -15.58 7.05
CA THR A 36 -3.90 -16.02 8.15
C THR A 36 -2.92 -14.92 8.53
N VAL A 37 -2.84 -14.61 9.82
CA VAL A 37 -1.92 -13.60 10.34
C VAL A 37 -0.82 -14.27 11.17
N ASN A 38 0.43 -14.07 10.77
CA ASN A 38 1.60 -14.53 11.52
C ASN A 38 2.26 -13.33 12.23
N ALA A 39 2.32 -13.38 13.55
CA ALA A 39 2.85 -12.30 14.39
C ALA A 39 4.33 -11.96 14.09
N LEU A 40 5.17 -12.97 13.78
CA LEU A 40 6.57 -12.73 13.40
C LEU A 40 6.66 -11.97 12.08
N HIS A 41 5.82 -12.33 11.10
CA HIS A 41 5.77 -11.63 9.82
C HIS A 41 5.25 -10.20 9.99
N VAL A 42 4.28 -9.98 10.87
CA VAL A 42 3.77 -8.64 11.20
C VAL A 42 4.91 -7.76 11.73
N ALA A 43 5.63 -8.23 12.75
CA ALA A 43 6.75 -7.49 13.34
C ALA A 43 7.87 -7.20 12.33
N THR A 44 8.17 -8.17 11.46
CA THR A 44 9.17 -8.04 10.39
C THR A 44 8.77 -6.98 9.36
N HIS A 45 7.54 -7.06 8.85
CA HIS A 45 7.03 -6.12 7.86
C HIS A 45 6.90 -4.70 8.43
N ALA A 46 6.45 -4.56 9.69
CA ALA A 46 6.39 -3.26 10.36
C ALA A 46 7.80 -2.63 10.50
N SER A 47 8.78 -3.44 10.90
CA SER A 47 10.18 -3.00 10.98
C SER A 47 10.74 -2.59 9.63
N GLN A 48 10.40 -3.30 8.55
CA GLN A 48 10.81 -2.94 7.18
C GLN A 48 10.23 -1.59 6.74
N ILE A 49 8.94 -1.34 7.02
CA ILE A 49 8.30 -0.06 6.72
C ILE A 49 8.98 1.08 7.47
N LEU A 50 9.22 0.93 8.77
CA LEU A 50 9.89 1.97 9.56
C LEU A 50 11.32 2.22 9.10
N LYS A 51 12.07 1.16 8.79
CA LYS A 51 13.43 1.29 8.23
C LYS A 51 13.42 2.00 6.87
N SER A 52 12.42 1.77 6.02
CA SER A 52 12.31 2.43 4.71
C SER A 52 12.19 3.96 4.79
N PHE A 53 11.84 4.51 5.95
CA PHE A 53 11.84 5.96 6.19
C PHE A 53 13.25 6.50 6.50
N ASP A 54 14.17 5.66 6.98
CA ASP A 54 15.57 6.02 7.15
C ASP A 54 16.38 5.68 5.90
N LYS A 55 16.85 6.72 5.21
CA LYS A 55 17.70 6.60 4.00
C LYS A 55 19.00 5.83 4.25
N LYS A 56 19.49 5.74 5.50
CA LYS A 56 20.71 5.01 5.85
C LYS A 56 20.48 3.52 6.08
N SER A 57 19.23 3.08 6.17
CA SER A 57 18.90 1.68 6.47
C SER A 57 19.19 0.73 5.30
N GLY A 58 19.27 1.26 4.07
CA GLY A 58 19.36 0.46 2.84
C GLY A 58 18.07 -0.27 2.47
N VAL A 59 16.95 -0.02 3.17
CA VAL A 59 15.65 -0.62 2.86
C VAL A 59 14.92 0.24 1.83
N GLU A 60 14.65 -0.35 0.67
CA GLU A 60 13.91 0.31 -0.41
C GLU A 60 12.43 0.50 -0.04
N LYS A 61 11.91 1.72 -0.25
CA LYS A 61 10.51 2.05 0.03
C LYS A 61 9.56 1.16 -0.77
N PHE A 62 9.87 0.93 -2.04
CA PHE A 62 9.04 0.07 -2.89
C PHE A 62 8.82 -1.32 -2.27
N ASP A 63 9.88 -1.99 -1.82
CA ASP A 63 9.79 -3.34 -1.28
C ASP A 63 9.01 -3.37 0.04
N ALA A 64 9.18 -2.36 0.89
CA ALA A 64 8.42 -2.23 2.12
C ALA A 64 6.91 -2.03 1.86
N PHE A 65 6.53 -1.19 0.88
CA PHE A 65 5.12 -0.91 0.60
C PHE A 65 4.45 -1.94 -0.32
N LYS A 66 5.22 -2.72 -1.09
CA LYS A 66 4.73 -3.86 -1.87
C LYS A 66 3.95 -4.85 -1.01
N ILE A 67 4.32 -4.97 0.27
CA ILE A 67 3.63 -5.79 1.28
C ILE A 67 2.14 -5.48 1.32
N PHE A 68 1.74 -4.20 1.21
CA PHE A 68 0.33 -3.81 1.25
C PHE A 68 -0.45 -4.24 0.01
N ALA A 69 0.21 -4.45 -1.13
CA ALA A 69 -0.43 -4.93 -2.34
C ALA A 69 -0.61 -6.47 -2.36
N THR A 70 0.31 -7.21 -1.73
CA THR A 70 0.33 -8.68 -1.82
C THR A 70 -0.15 -9.40 -0.56
N ALA A 71 -0.08 -8.79 0.61
CA ALA A 71 -0.54 -9.42 1.85
C ALA A 71 -2.07 -9.35 2.01
N SER A 72 -2.62 -10.28 2.80
CA SER A 72 -4.03 -10.29 3.15
C SER A 72 -4.43 -9.02 3.91
N GLY A 73 -5.70 -8.61 3.77
CA GLY A 73 -6.19 -7.39 4.43
C GLY A 73 -6.04 -7.43 5.96
N ALA A 74 -6.23 -8.61 6.56
CA ALA A 74 -6.02 -8.83 8.00
C ALA A 74 -4.55 -8.62 8.40
N HIS A 75 -3.60 -9.12 7.60
CA HIS A 75 -2.18 -8.91 7.85
C HIS A 75 -1.80 -7.44 7.72
N VAL A 76 -2.28 -6.75 6.68
CA VAL A 76 -2.02 -5.31 6.48
C VAL A 76 -2.49 -4.49 7.68
N GLN A 77 -3.70 -4.74 8.19
CA GLN A 77 -4.21 -4.04 9.37
C GLN A 77 -3.28 -4.22 10.58
N LYS A 78 -2.82 -5.45 10.84
CA LYS A 78 -1.92 -5.76 11.96
C LYS A 78 -0.54 -5.14 11.81
N VAL A 79 -0.02 -5.07 10.57
CA VAL A 79 1.23 -4.35 10.28
C VAL A 79 1.10 -2.86 10.58
N ILE A 80 -0.02 -2.22 10.21
CA ILE A 80 -0.23 -0.80 10.51
C ILE A 80 -0.30 -0.56 12.01
N GLU A 81 -1.07 -1.37 12.75
CA GLU A 81 -1.13 -1.30 14.23
C GLU A 81 0.29 -1.40 14.84
N GLU A 82 1.11 -2.32 14.34
CA GLU A 82 2.48 -2.53 14.84
C GLU A 82 3.43 -1.39 14.46
N VAL A 83 3.30 -0.81 13.25
CA VAL A 83 4.06 0.39 12.84
C VAL A 83 3.74 1.56 13.75
N GLU A 84 2.46 1.79 14.04
CA GLU A 84 2.00 2.87 14.93
C GLU A 84 2.49 2.64 16.36
N ARG A 85 2.44 1.39 16.84
CA ARG A 85 2.94 1.00 18.17
C ARG A 85 4.44 1.23 18.31
N GLN A 86 5.24 0.82 17.32
CA GLN A 86 6.70 0.96 17.37
C GLN A 86 7.18 2.41 17.19
N SER A 87 6.48 3.20 16.36
CA SER A 87 6.85 4.60 16.09
C SER A 87 6.26 5.60 17.07
N GLY A 88 5.20 5.24 17.80
CA GLY A 88 4.41 6.14 18.64
C GLY A 88 3.65 7.20 17.85
N LYS A 89 3.46 7.02 16.54
CA LYS A 89 2.80 7.98 15.65
C LYS A 89 1.77 7.27 14.78
N GLU A 90 0.65 7.95 14.53
CA GLU A 90 -0.34 7.50 13.55
C GLU A 90 0.30 7.35 12.16
N PHE A 91 -0.06 6.30 11.46
CA PHE A 91 0.51 5.98 10.15
C PHE A 91 0.24 7.09 9.14
N GLY A 92 -0.95 7.72 9.18
CA GLY A 92 -1.28 8.85 8.31
C GLY A 92 -0.25 9.99 8.43
N LYS A 93 0.15 10.34 9.67
CA LYS A 93 1.16 11.37 9.93
C LYS A 93 2.56 10.95 9.45
N LEU A 94 2.90 9.67 9.57
CA LEU A 94 4.16 9.15 9.01
C LEU A 94 4.14 9.22 7.47
N ALA A 95 3.04 8.81 6.85
CA ALA A 95 2.86 8.86 5.39
C ALA A 95 2.89 10.30 4.87
N ASP A 96 2.30 11.26 5.58
CA ASP A 96 2.37 12.69 5.23
C ASP A 96 3.78 13.24 5.21
N LYS A 97 4.63 12.77 6.13
CA LYS A 97 6.01 13.22 6.27
C LYS A 97 6.97 12.52 5.30
N GLU A 98 6.77 11.22 5.08
CA GLU A 98 7.75 10.37 4.42
C GLU A 98 7.39 10.00 2.98
N LEU A 99 6.13 10.13 2.59
CA LEU A 99 5.61 9.81 1.25
C LEU A 99 5.00 11.05 0.60
N SER A 100 4.88 11.05 -0.72
CA SER A 100 4.27 12.15 -1.47
C SER A 100 3.61 11.68 -2.77
N GLY A 101 2.83 12.57 -3.37
CA GLY A 101 2.18 12.37 -4.67
C GLY A 101 1.30 11.14 -4.75
N ASP A 102 1.21 10.57 -5.95
CA ASP A 102 0.32 9.43 -6.24
C ASP A 102 0.73 8.16 -5.51
N PHE A 103 2.01 7.99 -5.23
CA PHE A 103 2.50 6.85 -4.46
C PHE A 103 1.93 6.84 -3.04
N LYS A 104 1.93 8.00 -2.36
CA LYS A 104 1.30 8.14 -1.04
C LYS A 104 -0.19 7.83 -1.10
N ASN A 105 -0.90 8.41 -2.08
CA ASN A 105 -2.34 8.21 -2.24
C ASN A 105 -2.68 6.73 -2.46
N LEU A 106 -1.89 6.03 -3.27
CA LEU A 106 -2.05 4.59 -3.51
C LEU A 106 -1.83 3.77 -2.23
N VAL A 107 -0.79 4.07 -1.46
CA VAL A 107 -0.50 3.39 -0.18
C VAL A 107 -1.66 3.56 0.80
N LEU A 108 -2.17 4.79 0.95
CA LEU A 108 -3.33 5.06 1.82
C LEU A 108 -4.58 4.33 1.34
N ALA A 109 -4.86 4.34 0.04
CA ALA A 109 -6.00 3.62 -0.54
C ALA A 109 -5.90 2.10 -0.30
N LEU A 110 -4.71 1.50 -0.40
CA LEU A 110 -4.50 0.08 -0.10
C LEU A 110 -4.80 -0.25 1.37
N ILE A 111 -4.43 0.63 2.30
CA ILE A 111 -4.69 0.45 3.73
C ILE A 111 -6.20 0.59 4.02
N GLU A 112 -6.83 1.65 3.52
CA GLU A 112 -8.26 1.90 3.73
C GLU A 112 -9.13 0.80 3.15
N THR A 113 -8.83 0.34 1.93
CA THR A 113 -9.56 -0.78 1.30
C THR A 113 -9.34 -2.10 2.01
N SER A 114 -8.15 -2.30 2.61
CA SER A 114 -7.87 -3.48 3.46
C SER A 114 -8.62 -3.44 4.79
N LYS A 115 -8.93 -2.24 5.31
CA LYS A 115 -9.71 -2.04 6.54
C LYS A 115 -11.21 -2.14 6.31
N ASN A 116 -11.73 -1.39 5.34
CA ASN A 116 -13.16 -1.34 5.03
C ASN A 116 -13.39 -0.81 3.60
N ARG A 117 -13.46 -1.73 2.63
CA ARG A 117 -13.72 -1.39 1.23
C ARG A 117 -15.04 -0.64 0.99
N PRO A 118 -16.18 -1.03 1.60
CA PRO A 118 -17.42 -0.25 1.45
C PRO A 118 -17.28 1.21 1.90
N ARG A 119 -16.60 1.45 3.03
CA ARG A 119 -16.35 2.81 3.53
C ARG A 119 -15.46 3.62 2.58
N PHE A 120 -14.39 3.01 2.07
CA PHE A 120 -13.52 3.66 1.08
C PHE A 120 -14.32 4.12 -0.15
N LEU A 121 -15.16 3.23 -0.70
CA LEU A 121 -16.01 3.57 -1.85
C LEU A 121 -17.03 4.65 -1.51
N ALA A 122 -17.67 4.59 -0.34
CA ALA A 122 -18.60 5.63 0.11
C ALA A 122 -17.93 7.00 0.21
N ASN A 123 -16.71 7.07 0.74
CA ASN A 123 -15.92 8.30 0.81
C ASN A 123 -15.55 8.83 -0.58
N ALA A 124 -15.17 7.94 -1.50
CA ALA A 124 -14.86 8.31 -2.88
C ALA A 124 -16.09 8.89 -3.60
N ILE A 125 -17.25 8.25 -3.47
CA ILE A 125 -18.52 8.73 -4.05
C ILE A 125 -18.86 10.11 -3.46
N HIS A 126 -18.85 10.24 -2.13
CA HIS A 126 -19.16 11.50 -1.46
C HIS A 126 -18.23 12.65 -1.88
N THR A 127 -16.95 12.35 -2.14
CA THR A 127 -15.98 13.34 -2.62
C THR A 127 -16.26 13.74 -4.07
N ALA A 128 -16.72 12.81 -4.91
CA ALA A 128 -17.01 13.05 -6.32
C ALA A 128 -18.36 13.76 -6.56
N THR A 129 -19.31 13.64 -5.63
CA THR A 129 -20.66 14.24 -5.72
C THR A 129 -20.79 15.56 -4.95
N LYS A 130 -19.67 16.10 -4.46
CA LYS A 130 -19.63 17.34 -3.69
C LYS A 130 -19.38 18.56 -4.56
#